data_AF-A0A2N1YK15-F1
#
_entry.id   AF-A0A2N1YK15-F1
#
_cell.length_a   1.000
_cell.length_b   1.000
_cell.length_c   1.000
_cell.angle_alpha   90.00
_cell.angle_beta   90.00
_cell.angle_gamma   90.00
#
_symmetry.space_group_name_H-M   'P 1'
#
loop_
_entity.id
_entity.type
_entity.pdbx_description
1 polymer ?
#
loop_
_entity_poly.entity_id
_entity_poly.type
_entity_poly.pdbx_seq_one_letter_code
_entity_poly.pdbx_strand_id
1 'polypeptide(L)'
;MDTSVLDMELVTELREIMAEGFAVLVESYERDASQRLAALSAAVMTLDRAALRQVAHSLKGSSSNLGAVSVAALCVELEGQAEGASADELNTLLVALEAANRVAVQALQREIDAS
;
A
#
# COMPACT_ATOMS: atom_id res chain seq x y z
N MET A 1 12.49 -14.72 -2.43
CA MET A 1 11.20 -14.25 -2.95
C MET A 1 11.49 -12.97 -3.70
N ASP A 2 11.20 -12.93 -4.99
CA ASP A 2 11.28 -11.69 -5.78
C ASP A 2 10.40 -10.65 -5.10
N THR A 3 11.01 -9.70 -4.42
CA THR A 3 10.31 -8.61 -3.74
C THR A 3 10.11 -7.52 -4.77
N SER A 4 9.34 -7.84 -5.82
CA SER A 4 8.97 -6.83 -6.79
C SER A 4 8.18 -5.75 -6.06
N VAL A 5 8.57 -4.49 -6.22
CA VAL A 5 7.86 -3.37 -5.60
C VAL A 5 6.53 -3.16 -6.29
N LEU A 6 6.55 -3.22 -7.62
CA LEU A 6 5.43 -3.02 -8.52
C LEU A 6 5.20 -4.25 -9.42
N ASP A 7 3.96 -4.42 -9.86
CA ASP A 7 3.61 -5.20 -11.04
C ASP A 7 3.77 -4.29 -12.27
N MET A 8 4.91 -4.44 -12.95
CA MET A 8 5.24 -3.59 -14.09
C MET A 8 4.34 -3.84 -15.31
N GLU A 9 3.77 -5.04 -15.44
CA GLU A 9 2.84 -5.34 -16.54
C GLU A 9 1.55 -4.55 -16.36
N LEU A 10 0.95 -4.63 -15.17
CA LEU A 10 -0.25 -3.87 -14.84
C LEU A 10 0.00 -2.35 -14.87
N VAL A 11 1.11 -1.88 -14.32
CA VAL A 11 1.46 -0.45 -14.33
C VAL A 11 1.61 0.07 -15.77
N THR A 12 2.25 -0.70 -16.65
CA THR A 12 2.39 -0.34 -18.06
C THR A 12 1.02 -0.28 -18.75
N GLU A 13 0.18 -1.29 -18.54
CA GLU A 13 -1.17 -1.35 -19.11
C GLU A 13 -2.04 -0.15 -18.65
N LEU A 14 -2.06 0.15 -17.35
CA LEU A 14 -2.80 1.29 -16.81
C LEU A 14 -2.31 2.62 -17.39
N ARG A 15 -0.99 2.79 -17.51
CA ARG A 15 -0.38 3.99 -18.08
C ARG A 15 -0.75 4.17 -19.56
N GLU A 16 -0.70 3.10 -20.35
CA GLU A 16 -1.07 3.13 -21.77
C GLU A 16 -2.57 3.42 -21.99
N ILE A 17 -3.44 2.84 -21.16
CA ILE A 17 -4.89 3.04 -21.27
C ILE A 17 -5.31 4.44 -20.81
N MET A 18 -4.73 4.93 -19.72
CA MET A 18 -5.18 6.17 -19.07
C MET A 18 -4.43 7.42 -19.53
N ALA A 19 -3.25 7.28 -20.14
CA ALA A 19 -2.36 8.38 -20.52
C ALA A 19 -2.17 9.38 -19.35
N GLU A 20 -2.58 10.64 -19.53
CA GLU A 20 -2.51 11.69 -18.49
C GLU A 20 -3.31 11.34 -17.22
N GLY A 21 -4.36 10.52 -17.35
CA GLY A 21 -5.17 10.06 -16.22
C GLY A 21 -4.41 9.14 -15.25
N PHE A 22 -3.30 8.53 -15.68
CA PHE A 22 -2.47 7.70 -14.81
C PHE A 22 -1.81 8.54 -13.69
N ALA A 23 -1.33 9.74 -14.02
CA ALA A 23 -0.73 10.63 -13.02
C ALA A 23 -1.75 11.01 -11.93
N VAL A 24 -2.98 11.35 -12.33
CA VAL A 24 -4.09 11.66 -11.40
C VAL A 24 -4.43 10.45 -10.52
N LEU A 25 -4.39 9.24 -11.08
CA LEU A 25 -4.63 8.01 -10.32
C LEU A 25 -3.55 7.80 -9.25
N VAL A 26 -2.27 7.98 -9.60
CA VAL A 26 -1.13 7.85 -8.66
C VAL A 26 -1.22 8.89 -7.55
N GLU A 27 -1.51 10.16 -7.87
CA GLU A 27 -1.70 11.21 -6.85
C GLU A 27 -2.87 10.89 -5.91
N SER A 28 -3.98 10.38 -6.45
CA SER A 28 -5.14 9.98 -5.63
C SER A 28 -4.79 8.81 -4.71
N TYR A 29 -4.03 7.84 -5.22
CA TYR A 29 -3.55 6.71 -4.44
C TYR A 29 -2.61 7.15 -3.32
N GLU A 30 -1.63 8.01 -3.59
CA GLU A 30 -0.69 8.50 -2.58
C GLU A 30 -1.41 9.18 -1.41
N ARG A 31 -2.42 10.01 -1.72
CA ARG A 31 -3.25 10.67 -0.71
C ARG A 31 -4.07 9.69 0.11
N ASP A 32 -4.73 8.74 -0.55
CA ASP A 32 -5.54 7.70 0.09
C ASP A 32 -4.67 6.79 0.98
N ALA A 33 -3.53 6.33 0.46
CA ALA A 33 -2.57 5.51 1.19
C ALA A 33 -2.05 6.22 2.44
N SER A 34 -1.70 7.51 2.35
CA SER A 34 -1.25 8.30 3.49
C SER A 34 -2.31 8.38 4.60
N GLN A 35 -3.59 8.55 4.24
CA GLN A 35 -4.69 8.56 5.21
C GLN A 35 -4.88 7.19 5.88
N ARG A 36 -4.75 6.10 5.10
CA ARG A 36 -4.87 4.74 5.61
C ARG A 36 -3.72 4.35 6.53
N LEU A 37 -2.48 4.73 6.19
CA LEU A 37 -1.32 4.49 7.05
C LEU A 37 -1.47 5.19 8.40
N ALA A 38 -1.95 6.44 8.40
CA ALA A 38 -2.25 7.15 9.65
C ALA A 38 -3.34 6.44 10.48
N ALA A 39 -4.40 5.95 9.83
CA ALA A 39 -5.45 5.18 10.50
C ALA A 39 -4.95 3.82 11.04
N LEU A 40 -4.06 3.13 10.31
CA LEU A 40 -3.41 1.91 10.79
C LEU A 40 -2.53 2.20 12.00
N SER A 41 -1.76 3.29 11.98
CA SER A 41 -0.96 3.73 13.14
C SER A 41 -1.83 3.92 14.38
N ALA A 42 -2.96 4.63 14.24
CA ALA A 42 -3.91 4.81 15.33
C ALA A 42 -4.49 3.47 15.83
N ALA A 43 -4.86 2.57 14.93
CA ALA A 43 -5.41 1.26 15.27
C ALA A 43 -4.38 0.36 15.98
N VAL A 44 -3.09 0.43 15.61
CA VAL A 44 -2.00 -0.26 16.33
C VAL A 44 -1.85 0.29 17.74
N MET A 45 -1.85 1.62 17.90
CA MET A 45 -1.71 2.27 19.21
C MET A 45 -2.84 1.91 20.19
N THR A 46 -4.07 1.75 19.68
CA THR A 46 -5.24 1.40 20.49
C THR A 46 -5.51 -0.11 20.55
N LEU A 47 -4.72 -0.92 19.83
CA LEU A 47 -5.00 -2.34 19.57
C LEU A 47 -6.42 -2.60 19.05
N ASP A 48 -6.95 -1.69 18.23
CA ASP A 48 -8.21 -1.88 17.53
C ASP A 48 -8.02 -2.82 16.34
N ARG A 49 -8.09 -4.12 16.64
CA ARG A 49 -7.87 -5.21 15.68
C ARG A 49 -8.89 -5.21 14.54
N ALA A 50 -10.11 -4.75 14.80
CA ALA A 50 -11.16 -4.66 13.77
C ALA A 50 -10.86 -3.54 12.78
N ALA A 51 -10.52 -2.34 13.28
CA ALA A 51 -10.11 -1.22 12.45
C ALA A 51 -8.85 -1.55 11.65
N LEU A 52 -7.85 -2.18 12.29
CA LEU A 52 -6.59 -2.56 11.65
C LEU A 52 -6.82 -3.47 10.44
N ARG A 53 -7.67 -4.50 10.58
CA ARG A 53 -8.05 -5.37 9.45
C ARG A 53 -8.79 -4.63 8.36
N GLN A 54 -9.80 -3.82 8.72
CA GLN A 54 -10.61 -3.13 7.73
C GLN A 54 -9.78 -2.14 6.91
N VAL A 55 -8.92 -1.37 7.58
CA VAL A 55 -8.07 -0.38 6.90
C VAL A 55 -7.00 -1.07 6.05
N ALA A 56 -6.35 -2.13 6.56
CA ALA A 56 -5.37 -2.91 5.81
C ALA A 56 -6.01 -3.56 4.57
N HIS A 57 -7.21 -4.13 4.71
CA HIS A 57 -7.97 -4.71 3.60
C HIS A 57 -8.25 -3.70 2.49
N SER A 58 -8.66 -2.49 2.88
CA SER A 58 -8.97 -1.46 1.91
C SER A 58 -7.71 -0.89 1.24
N LEU A 59 -6.58 -0.75 1.98
CA LEU A 59 -5.30 -0.34 1.40
C LEU A 59 -4.72 -1.42 0.47
N LYS A 60 -4.90 -2.70 0.81
CA LYS A 60 -4.54 -3.82 -0.06
C LYS A 60 -5.25 -3.69 -1.40
N GLY A 61 -6.57 -3.49 -1.41
CA GLY A 61 -7.35 -3.39 -2.64
C GLY A 61 -6.91 -2.24 -3.54
N SER A 62 -6.71 -1.04 -2.99
CA SER A 62 -6.20 0.09 -3.78
C SER A 62 -4.78 -0.16 -4.29
N SER A 63 -3.93 -0.77 -3.48
CA SER A 63 -2.55 -1.09 -3.87
C SER A 63 -2.49 -2.16 -4.97
N SER A 64 -3.27 -3.22 -4.87
CA SER A 64 -3.36 -4.27 -5.89
C SER A 64 -3.87 -3.72 -7.23
N ASN A 65 -4.89 -2.85 -7.19
CA ASN A 65 -5.46 -2.25 -8.41
C ASN A 65 -4.48 -1.31 -9.14
N LEU A 66 -3.49 -0.75 -8.42
CA LEU A 66 -2.47 0.12 -8.99
C LEU A 66 -1.16 -0.64 -9.32
N GLY A 67 -1.08 -1.93 -8.98
CA GLY A 67 0.14 -2.73 -9.14
C GLY A 67 1.18 -2.52 -8.04
N ALA A 68 0.87 -1.88 -6.92
CA ALA A 68 1.77 -1.76 -5.76
C ALA A 68 1.81 -3.06 -4.94
N VAL A 69 2.36 -4.13 -5.53
CA VAL A 69 2.30 -5.51 -5.00
C VAL A 69 2.99 -5.68 -3.66
N SER A 70 4.10 -4.97 -3.41
CA SER A 70 4.79 -5.01 -2.12
C SER A 70 3.93 -4.46 -0.97
N VAL A 71 3.18 -3.38 -1.23
CA VAL A 71 2.25 -2.79 -0.26
C VAL A 71 1.07 -3.72 -0.02
N ALA A 72 0.52 -4.30 -1.10
CA ALA A 72 -0.58 -5.26 -0.98
C ALA A 72 -0.19 -6.50 -0.17
N ALA A 73 1.02 -7.03 -0.37
CA ALA A 73 1.52 -8.18 0.38
C ALA A 73 1.65 -7.90 1.89
N LEU A 74 2.20 -6.74 2.27
CA LEU A 74 2.31 -6.35 3.68
C LEU A 74 0.95 -6.06 4.31
N CYS A 75 -0.03 -5.56 3.54
CA CYS A 75 -1.41 -5.44 4.02
C CYS A 75 -2.04 -6.81 4.32
N VAL A 76 -1.79 -7.83 3.48
CA VAL A 76 -2.25 -9.21 3.75
C VAL A 76 -1.63 -9.75 5.04
N GLU A 77 -0.33 -9.53 5.24
CA GLU A 77 0.35 -9.96 6.46
C GLU A 77 -0.21 -9.25 7.70
N LEU A 78 -0.43 -7.94 7.61
CA LEU A 78 -1.01 -7.15 8.68
C LEU A 78 -2.46 -7.58 9.02
N GLU A 79 -3.30 -7.86 8.01
CA GLU A 79 -4.65 -8.42 8.19
C GLU A 79 -4.62 -9.78 8.91
N GLY A 80 -3.71 -10.66 8.49
CA GLY A 80 -3.57 -12.02 9.01
C GLY A 80 -3.05 -12.06 10.45
N GLN A 81 -2.12 -11.17 10.79
CA GLN A 81 -1.54 -11.10 12.13
C GLN A 81 -2.36 -10.29 13.13
N ALA A 82 -3.38 -9.56 12.65
CA ALA A 82 -4.19 -8.65 13.46
C ALA A 82 -4.85 -9.26 14.71
N GLU A 83 -5.07 -10.58 14.82
CA GLU A 83 -5.63 -11.22 16.02
C GLU A 83 -4.60 -11.80 16.98
N GLY A 84 -3.48 -12.28 16.46
CA GLY A 84 -2.49 -13.05 17.22
C GLY A 84 -1.26 -12.25 17.62
N ALA A 85 -0.93 -11.19 16.87
CA ALA A 85 0.26 -10.40 17.13
C ALA A 85 0.09 -9.42 18.29
N SER A 86 1.21 -9.17 18.94
CA SER A 86 1.42 -8.10 19.91
C SER A 86 1.44 -6.72 19.24
N ALA A 87 1.34 -5.65 20.04
CA ALA A 87 1.44 -4.28 19.55
C ALA A 87 2.78 -4.03 18.83
N ASP A 88 3.88 -4.57 19.37
CA ASP A 88 5.23 -4.37 18.82
C ASP A 88 5.42 -5.08 17.47
N GLU A 89 4.88 -6.29 17.32
CA GLU A 89 4.87 -7.02 16.04
C GLU A 89 4.04 -6.28 14.98
N LEU A 90 2.84 -5.83 15.34
CA LEU A 90 1.98 -5.04 14.45
C LEU A 90 2.64 -3.71 14.06
N ASN A 91 3.31 -3.05 15.00
CA ASN A 91 4.05 -1.82 14.74
C ASN A 91 5.24 -2.06 13.81
N THR A 92 5.93 -3.20 13.96
CA THR A 92 7.04 -3.59 13.06
C THR A 92 6.54 -3.78 11.63
N LEU A 93 5.41 -4.46 11.45
CA LEU A 93 4.76 -4.60 10.14
C LEU A 93 4.30 -3.26 9.57
N LEU A 94 3.76 -2.37 10.40
CA LEU A 94 3.35 -1.05 9.97
C LEU A 94 4.53 -0.21 9.46
N VAL A 95 5.67 -0.22 10.17
CA VAL A 95 6.89 0.47 9.72
C VAL A 95 7.38 -0.09 8.39
N ALA A 96 7.34 -1.40 8.20
CA ALA A 96 7.68 -2.03 6.93
C ALA A 96 6.70 -1.62 5.82
N LEU A 97 5.40 -1.56 6.12
CA LEU A 97 4.35 -1.13 5.18
C LEU A 97 4.52 0.33 4.76
N GLU A 98 4.82 1.23 5.69
CA GLU A 98 5.11 2.64 5.39
C GLU A 98 6.34 2.78 4.48
N ALA A 99 7.39 2.00 4.74
CA ALA A 99 8.58 1.99 3.89
C ALA A 99 8.26 1.46 2.48
N ALA A 100 7.53 0.34 2.38
CA ALA A 100 7.10 -0.21 1.11
C ALA A 100 6.24 0.78 0.31
N ASN A 101 5.29 1.47 0.98
CA ASN A 101 4.46 2.48 0.34
C ASN A 101 5.29 3.64 -0.23
N ARG A 102 6.29 4.14 0.52
CA ARG A 102 7.20 5.17 0.00
C ARG A 102 7.96 4.71 -1.24
N VAL A 103 8.48 3.47 -1.22
CA VAL A 103 9.21 2.93 -2.38
C VAL A 103 8.29 2.72 -3.58
N ALA A 104 7.06 2.22 -3.36
CA ALA A 104 6.07 2.01 -4.41
C ALA A 104 5.64 3.33 -5.06
N VAL A 105 5.31 4.35 -4.26
CA VAL A 105 4.95 5.69 -4.78
C VAL A 105 6.10 6.31 -5.58
N GLN A 106 7.34 6.20 -5.09
CA GLN A 106 8.51 6.68 -5.84
C GLN A 106 8.71 5.94 -7.16
N ALA A 107 8.45 4.63 -7.19
CA ALA A 107 8.55 3.85 -8.41
C ALA A 107 7.44 4.25 -9.41
N LEU A 108 6.19 4.42 -8.94
CA LEU A 108 5.08 4.89 -9.78
C LEU A 108 5.34 6.28 -10.35
N GLN A 109 5.92 7.19 -9.55
CA GLN A 109 6.25 8.54 -10.02
C GLN A 109 7.31 8.53 -11.13
N ARG A 110 8.29 7.61 -11.07
CA ARG A 110 9.28 7.46 -12.15
C ARG A 110 8.65 7.03 -13.46
N GLU A 111 7.59 6.23 -13.43
CA GLU A 111 6.87 5.82 -14.65
C GLU A 111 6.11 6.99 -15.29
N ILE A 112 5.64 7.95 -14.49
CA ILE A 112 5.04 9.20 -14.97
C ILE A 112 6.12 10.05 -15.64
N ASP A 113 7.25 10.26 -14.97
CA ASP A 113 8.33 11.13 -15.45
C ASP A 113 9.10 10.56 -16.66
N ALA A 114 9.02 9.24 -16.88
CA ALA A 114 9.65 8.55 -18.00
C ALA A 114 8.81 8.55 -19.30
N SER A 115 7.59 9.09 -19.25
CA SER A 115 6.65 9.19 -20.39
C SER A 115 6.77 10.55 -21.09
#